data_AF-A0A2W4R1Y2-F1
#
_entry.id   AF-A0A2W4R1Y2-F1
#
_cell.length_a   1.000
_cell.length_b   1.000
_cell.length_c   1.000
_cell.angle_alpha   90.00
_cell.angle_beta   90.00
_cell.angle_gamma   90.00
#
_symmetry.space_group_name_H-M   'P 1'
#
loop_
_entity.id
_entity.type
_entity.pdbx_description
1 polymer ?
#
loop_
_entity_poly.entity_id
_entity_poly.type
_entity_poly.pdbx_seq_one_letter_code
_entity_poly.pdbx_strand_id
1 'polypeptide(L)'
;MAHTTHTFLRARSARRRPVDTNRNSVASPTTATTREFDLEPADNVRLANLCGPLDENLRLLESRLQVEIRRRGDTFQVIGEQAESAEETLRELFELARREQVTPERVHLVLREREAGPAPANTPHEEHSVRVLRGSIRARGAHQRQYLAQIRDSDLTFGIGPAGTGKTYLAVACAVEALQAQRVRRIVLVRPAVEAGERLGFLPGDMAQKVDPYLRPMYDALYEMIGFDRVARFIERNVIEIAPLAFMRGRTLNDAFIILDEAQNTTIEQMKMFLTRIGFGAKAVVTGDVTQTDLPAGRQSGLRHVIDVLRSVEGVSFTFFDAQDVVRHPLVQRIVQAYEASQGSSQ
;
A
#
# COMPACT_ATOMS: atom_id res chain seq x y z
N MET A 1 57.66 -1.17 -59.34
CA MET A 1 58.69 -0.34 -60.00
C MET A 1 58.74 1.00 -59.30
N ALA A 2 59.91 1.33 -58.75
CA ALA A 2 60.44 2.66 -58.34
C ALA A 2 59.57 3.54 -57.40
N HIS A 3 60.06 4.18 -56.34
CA HIS A 3 61.38 4.75 -56.11
C HIS A 3 61.81 4.72 -54.64
N THR A 4 63.10 4.42 -54.49
CA THR A 4 63.98 4.50 -53.33
C THR A 4 64.43 5.93 -53.04
N THR A 5 64.64 6.30 -51.77
CA THR A 5 65.78 7.15 -51.29
C THR A 5 65.80 7.13 -49.75
N HIS A 6 66.78 6.47 -49.10
CA HIS A 6 68.00 7.04 -48.48
C HIS A 6 67.71 7.86 -47.20
N THR A 7 68.41 7.80 -46.05
CA THR A 7 69.74 7.27 -45.70
C THR A 7 70.03 7.50 -44.20
N PHE A 8 70.82 6.60 -43.59
CA PHE A 8 71.75 6.75 -42.43
C PHE A 8 71.31 6.77 -40.94
N LEU A 9 71.80 5.72 -40.24
CA LEU A 9 72.63 5.69 -39.02
C LEU A 9 72.81 7.01 -38.21
N ARG A 10 72.61 6.96 -36.87
CA ARG A 10 73.61 6.54 -35.85
C ARG A 10 73.06 6.76 -34.42
N ALA A 11 73.47 5.87 -33.52
CA ALA A 11 73.15 5.85 -32.10
C ALA A 11 73.82 6.96 -31.28
N ARG A 12 73.19 7.42 -30.17
CA ARG A 12 73.80 7.56 -28.83
C ARG A 12 72.83 8.04 -27.72
N SER A 13 72.92 7.30 -26.60
CA SER A 13 72.82 7.69 -25.18
C SER A 13 71.62 8.45 -24.61
N ALA A 14 70.82 7.70 -23.84
CA ALA A 14 70.44 7.95 -22.44
C ALA A 14 70.29 9.42 -21.96
N ARG A 15 69.03 9.85 -21.82
CA ARG A 15 68.58 10.68 -20.67
C ARG A 15 67.22 10.18 -20.19
N ARG A 16 67.16 9.90 -18.90
CA ARG A 16 66.01 9.44 -18.10
C ARG A 16 64.79 10.34 -18.32
N ARG A 17 63.62 9.74 -18.58
CA ARG A 17 62.31 10.37 -18.37
C ARG A 17 61.63 9.71 -17.16
N PRO A 18 60.95 10.48 -16.29
CA PRO A 18 60.37 9.94 -15.08
C PRO A 18 59.13 9.11 -15.40
N VAL A 19 58.92 8.09 -14.57
CA VAL A 19 57.74 7.23 -14.55
C VAL A 19 56.59 8.01 -13.93
N ASP A 20 55.57 8.31 -14.73
CA ASP A 20 54.27 8.76 -14.22
C ASP A 20 53.61 7.57 -13.50
N THR A 21 53.83 7.53 -12.19
CA THR A 21 53.03 6.74 -11.26
C THR A 21 51.78 7.54 -10.95
N ASN A 22 50.73 7.37 -11.76
CA ASN A 22 49.42 7.90 -11.39
C ASN A 22 48.85 7.03 -10.25
N ARG A 23 49.19 7.46 -9.04
CA ARG A 23 48.70 6.94 -7.76
C ARG A 23 47.18 7.11 -7.69
N ASN A 24 46.53 6.03 -7.26
CA ASN A 24 45.29 5.97 -6.50
C ASN A 24 44.67 7.34 -6.19
N SER A 25 43.53 7.62 -6.83
CA SER A 25 42.54 8.55 -6.31
C SER A 25 42.04 8.00 -4.97
N VAL A 26 42.69 8.40 -3.89
CA VAL A 26 42.23 8.19 -2.52
C VAL A 26 40.92 8.98 -2.41
N ALA A 27 39.82 8.26 -2.21
CA ALA A 27 38.53 8.83 -1.84
C ALA A 27 38.73 9.77 -0.65
N SER A 28 38.20 10.98 -0.77
CA SER A 28 38.14 11.96 0.32
C SER A 28 37.48 11.31 1.55
N PRO A 29 37.96 11.54 2.78
CA PRO A 29 37.25 11.06 3.96
C PRO A 29 35.92 11.82 4.03
N THR A 30 34.79 11.12 3.86
CA THR A 30 33.48 11.70 4.11
C THR A 30 33.44 12.14 5.57
N THR A 31 33.14 13.41 5.79
CA THR A 31 33.22 14.02 7.11
C THR A 31 32.02 13.52 7.93
N ALA A 32 32.25 12.53 8.80
CA ALA A 32 31.22 12.03 9.71
C ALA A 32 30.71 13.21 10.56
N THR A 33 29.42 13.54 10.41
CA THR A 33 28.79 14.62 11.15
C THR A 33 28.36 14.09 12.52
N THR A 34 28.64 14.84 13.59
CA THR A 34 28.17 14.51 14.94
C THR A 34 27.12 15.53 15.36
N ARG A 35 25.97 15.06 15.83
CA ARG A 35 24.88 15.87 16.39
C ARG A 35 24.63 15.43 17.83
N GLU A 36 24.55 16.39 18.74
CA GLU A 36 24.23 16.15 20.15
C GLU A 36 23.04 17.02 20.53
N PHE A 37 22.04 16.40 21.15
CA PHE A 37 20.79 17.07 21.46
C PHE A 37 20.01 16.39 22.59
N ASP A 38 19.13 17.18 23.21
CA ASP A 38 18.22 16.71 24.25
C ASP A 38 16.79 16.57 23.72
N LEU A 39 16.06 15.58 24.28
CA LEU A 39 14.65 15.34 24.02
C LEU A 39 13.80 15.87 25.19
N GLU A 40 13.35 17.12 25.08
CA GLU A 40 12.55 17.80 26.10
C GLU A 40 11.03 17.76 25.83
N PRO A 41 10.18 17.78 26.88
CA PRO A 41 10.52 17.66 28.30
C PRO A 41 10.90 16.21 28.65
N ALA A 42 11.86 16.07 29.57
CA ALA A 42 12.35 14.77 30.04
C ALA A 42 11.20 13.92 30.63
N ASP A 43 10.91 12.80 29.98
CA ASP A 43 9.88 11.85 30.39
C ASP A 43 10.39 10.43 30.17
N ASN A 44 10.67 9.73 31.28
CA ASN A 44 11.23 8.39 31.25
C ASN A 44 10.31 7.35 30.61
N VAL A 45 8.99 7.54 30.67
CA VAL A 45 8.02 6.63 30.04
C VAL A 45 8.08 6.80 28.53
N ARG A 46 8.14 8.04 28.05
CA ARG A 46 8.28 8.34 26.61
C ARG A 46 9.63 7.90 26.07
N LEU A 47 10.72 8.12 26.82
CA LEU A 47 12.06 7.67 26.44
C LEU A 47 12.13 6.13 26.37
N ALA A 48 11.52 5.42 27.33
CA ALA A 48 11.45 3.96 27.28
C ALA A 48 10.64 3.45 26.08
N ASN A 49 9.51 4.11 25.77
CA ASN A 49 8.70 3.81 24.59
C ASN A 49 9.49 4.05 23.29
N LEU A 50 10.19 5.19 23.17
CA LEU A 50 11.05 5.52 22.04
C LEU A 50 12.16 4.49 21.81
N CYS A 51 12.90 4.13 22.87
CA CYS A 51 14.00 3.17 22.78
C CYS A 51 13.53 1.76 22.42
N GLY A 52 12.36 1.36 22.92
CA GLY A 52 11.85 0.00 22.81
C GLY A 52 12.63 -1.00 23.70
N PRO A 53 12.14 -2.24 23.82
CA PRO A 53 12.83 -3.33 24.50
C PRO A 53 14.29 -3.48 24.04
N LEU A 54 15.23 -3.44 24.99
CA LEU A 54 16.66 -3.58 24.71
C LEU A 54 17.18 -2.63 23.61
N ASP A 55 16.64 -1.41 23.51
CA ASP A 55 17.01 -0.39 22.51
C ASP A 55 16.80 -0.84 21.05
N GLU A 56 15.85 -1.75 20.79
CA GLU A 56 15.60 -2.30 19.45
C GLU A 56 15.26 -1.23 18.40
N ASN A 57 14.56 -0.17 18.79
CA ASN A 57 14.19 0.92 17.89
C ASN A 57 15.41 1.76 17.49
N LEU A 58 16.34 1.99 18.41
CA LEU A 58 17.59 2.72 18.15
C LEU A 58 18.47 1.91 17.20
N ARG A 59 18.66 0.61 17.45
CA ARG A 59 19.44 -0.28 16.56
C ARG A 59 18.86 -0.36 15.16
N LEU A 60 17.52 -0.36 15.04
CA LEU A 60 16.86 -0.32 13.74
C LEU A 60 17.19 0.98 13.00
N LEU A 61 17.16 2.12 13.69
CA LEU A 61 17.47 3.43 13.11
C LEU A 61 18.95 3.54 12.70
N GLU A 62 19.87 3.06 13.54
CA GLU A 62 21.31 2.91 13.23
C GLU A 62 21.52 2.10 11.95
N SER A 63 20.89 0.93 11.85
CA SER A 63 21.04 0.02 10.70
C SER A 63 20.54 0.63 9.38
N ARG A 64 19.47 1.43 9.44
CA ARG A 64 18.83 2.01 8.25
C ARG A 64 19.55 3.25 7.75
N LEU A 65 19.93 4.14 8.65
CA LEU A 65 20.59 5.39 8.30
C LEU A 65 22.12 5.27 8.26
N GLN A 66 22.67 4.11 8.64
CA GLN A 66 24.11 3.86 8.73
C GLN A 66 24.79 4.89 9.65
N VAL A 67 24.20 5.09 10.83
CA VAL A 67 24.67 6.00 11.89
C VAL A 67 24.92 5.24 13.19
N GLU A 68 25.73 5.80 14.07
CA GLU A 68 25.90 5.36 15.46
C GLU A 68 25.10 6.29 16.39
N ILE A 69 24.30 5.72 17.29
CA ILE A 69 23.48 6.46 18.26
C ILE A 69 23.92 6.10 19.68
N ARG A 70 24.35 7.12 20.42
CA ARG A 70 24.68 7.01 21.85
C ARG A 70 23.64 7.76 22.66
N ARG A 71 23.22 7.17 23.77
CA ARG A 71 22.16 7.71 24.62
C ARG A 71 22.60 7.74 26.08
N ARG A 72 22.37 8.87 26.73
CA ARG A 72 22.55 9.05 28.18
C ARG A 72 21.37 9.82 28.76
N GLY A 73 20.36 9.09 29.24
CA GLY A 73 19.15 9.71 29.76
C GLY A 73 18.27 10.28 28.65
N ASP A 74 18.03 11.58 28.66
CA ASP A 74 17.34 12.37 27.65
C ASP A 74 18.28 12.99 26.60
N THR A 75 19.59 12.91 26.82
CA THR A 75 20.63 13.35 25.87
C THR A 75 20.97 12.24 24.88
N PHE A 76 20.96 12.59 23.59
CA PHE A 76 21.32 11.73 22.47
C PHE A 76 22.48 12.34 21.68
N GLN A 77 23.38 11.47 21.25
CA GLN A 77 24.46 11.80 20.34
C GLN A 77 24.38 10.88 19.13
N VAL A 78 24.36 11.45 17.93
CA VAL A 78 24.31 10.71 16.67
C VAL A 78 25.52 11.04 15.82
N ILE A 79 26.19 10.00 15.32
CA ILE A 79 27.44 10.12 14.55
C ILE A 79 27.24 9.42 13.20
N GLY A 80 27.45 10.13 12.10
CA GLY A 80 27.40 9.59 10.75
C GLY A 80 27.04 10.63 9.69
N GLU A 81 27.06 10.25 8.42
CA GLU A 81 26.70 11.15 7.31
C GLU A 81 25.21 11.57 7.38
N GLN A 82 24.35 10.69 7.89
CA GLN A 82 22.91 10.94 8.04
C GLN A 82 22.51 11.36 9.46
N ALA A 83 23.45 11.91 10.26
CA ALA A 83 23.19 12.27 11.66
C ALA A 83 22.04 13.27 11.83
N GLU A 84 21.86 14.20 10.88
CA GLU A 84 20.76 15.16 10.89
C GLU A 84 19.40 14.49 10.67
N SER A 85 19.29 13.62 9.66
CA SER A 85 18.07 12.83 9.40
C SER A 85 17.70 11.95 10.60
N ALA A 86 18.71 11.37 11.25
CA ALA A 86 18.54 10.56 12.44
C ALA A 86 18.08 11.38 13.67
N GLU A 87 18.65 12.56 13.91
CA GLU A 87 18.19 13.49 14.95
C GLU A 87 16.71 13.85 14.74
N GLU A 88 16.36 14.27 13.54
CA GLU A 88 14.99 14.69 13.23
C GLU A 88 14.00 13.53 13.38
N THR A 89 14.38 12.32 12.96
CA THR A 89 13.56 11.11 13.13
C THR A 89 13.38 10.77 14.62
N LEU A 90 14.43 10.90 15.43
CA LEU A 90 14.35 10.67 16.88
C LEU A 90 13.42 11.67 17.57
N ARG A 91 13.46 12.95 17.18
CA ARG A 91 12.54 13.98 17.69
C ARG A 91 11.09 13.68 17.31
N GLU A 92 10.85 13.28 16.08
CA GLU A 92 9.51 12.93 15.59
C GLU A 92 8.94 11.71 16.32
N LEU A 93 9.74 10.64 16.45
CA LEU A 93 9.35 9.44 17.20
C LEU A 93 9.11 9.75 18.69
N PHE A 94 9.90 10.65 19.28
CA PHE A 94 9.70 11.08 20.67
C PHE A 94 8.38 11.81 20.88
N GLU A 95 7.93 12.60 19.90
CA GLU A 95 6.62 13.24 19.93
C GLU A 95 5.48 12.24 19.70
N LEU A 96 5.66 11.27 18.81
CA LEU A 96 4.70 10.18 18.62
C LEU A 96 4.54 9.31 19.87
N ALA A 97 5.62 9.11 20.62
CA ALA A 97 5.61 8.36 21.88
C ALA A 97 4.68 8.94 22.96
N ARG A 98 4.17 10.18 22.80
CA ARG A 98 3.11 10.74 23.67
C ARG A 98 1.74 10.13 23.44
N ARG A 99 1.47 9.66 22.21
CA ARG A 99 0.12 9.32 21.74
C ARG A 99 -0.05 7.83 21.41
N GLU A 100 1.04 7.17 21.04
CA GLU A 100 1.03 5.78 20.60
C GLU A 100 2.31 5.02 21.01
N GLN A 101 2.26 3.70 20.93
CA GLN A 101 3.42 2.84 21.15
C GLN A 101 4.36 2.92 19.94
N VAL A 102 5.66 3.12 20.18
CA VAL A 102 6.68 3.17 19.13
C VAL A 102 7.24 1.76 18.93
N THR A 103 6.70 1.04 17.95
CA THR A 103 7.18 -0.28 17.56
C THR A 103 8.21 -0.19 16.43
N PRO A 104 8.99 -1.25 16.16
CA PRO A 104 9.91 -1.31 15.01
C PRO A 104 9.22 -1.01 13.67
N GLU A 105 7.98 -1.43 13.49
CA GLU A 105 7.18 -1.11 12.29
C GLU A 105 6.92 0.39 12.18
N ARG A 106 6.69 1.09 13.30
CA ARG A 106 6.47 2.53 13.32
C ARG A 106 7.73 3.30 12.97
N VAL A 107 8.87 2.89 13.51
CA VAL A 107 10.19 3.44 13.14
C VAL A 107 10.43 3.28 11.64
N HIS A 108 10.13 2.11 11.07
CA HIS A 108 10.27 1.87 9.64
C HIS A 108 9.37 2.78 8.80
N LEU A 109 8.14 3.03 9.24
CA LEU A 109 7.20 3.89 8.55
C LEU A 109 7.68 5.35 8.52
N VAL A 110 8.13 5.90 9.64
CA VAL A 110 8.62 7.30 9.72
C VAL A 110 9.84 7.50 8.82
N LEU A 111 10.78 6.55 8.80
CA LEU A 111 11.94 6.61 7.91
C LEU A 111 11.51 6.63 6.42
N ARG A 112 10.54 5.80 6.03
CA ARG A 112 10.00 5.79 4.65
C ARG A 112 9.25 7.07 4.29
N GLU A 113 8.47 7.63 5.23
CA GLU A 113 7.73 8.87 5.02
C GLU A 113 8.70 10.04 4.75
N ARG A 114 9.87 10.05 5.39
CA ARG A 114 10.92 11.05 5.17
C ARG A 114 11.68 10.86 3.86
N GLU A 115 11.98 9.61 3.48
CA GLU A 115 12.56 9.31 2.16
C GLU A 115 11.64 9.72 1.00
N ALA A 116 10.31 9.67 1.21
CA ALA A 116 9.31 10.06 0.22
C ALA A 116 9.07 11.58 0.12
N GLY A 117 9.75 12.39 0.94
CA GLY A 117 9.61 13.85 0.99
C GLY A 117 8.39 14.34 1.80
N PRO A 118 8.39 15.61 2.25
CA PRO A 118 7.31 16.14 3.09
C PRO A 118 6.00 16.20 2.30
N ALA A 119 4.99 15.45 2.76
CA ALA A 119 3.61 15.78 2.43
C ALA A 119 3.29 17.18 3.02
N PRO A 120 2.51 18.01 2.34
CA PRO A 120 2.22 19.37 2.80
C PRO A 120 1.65 19.33 4.22
N ALA A 121 2.36 20.00 5.13
CA ALA A 121 1.98 20.16 6.53
C ALA A 121 0.74 21.06 6.60
N ASN A 122 -0.45 20.45 6.61
CA ASN A 122 -1.71 20.95 7.19
C ASN A 122 -2.93 20.12 6.75
N THR A 123 -2.86 18.78 6.78
CA THR A 123 -4.09 17.96 6.79
C THR A 123 -4.29 17.37 8.18
N PRO A 124 -5.49 17.51 8.79
CA PRO A 124 -5.77 16.90 10.07
C PRO A 124 -5.48 15.40 9.99
N HIS A 125 -4.72 14.86 10.96
CA HIS A 125 -4.36 13.45 11.07
C HIS A 125 -5.56 12.47 11.07
N GLU A 126 -6.80 12.96 11.03
CA GLU A 126 -8.02 12.18 10.97
C GLU A 126 -8.39 11.73 9.54
N GLU A 127 -7.94 12.42 8.49
CA GLU A 127 -8.37 12.09 7.11
C GLU A 127 -7.65 10.87 6.51
N HIS A 128 -6.49 10.47 7.02
CA HIS A 128 -5.66 9.43 6.40
C HIS A 128 -5.75 8.06 7.08
N SER A 129 -6.63 7.93 8.08
CA SER A 129 -6.88 6.70 8.81
C SER A 129 -8.36 6.37 8.83
N VAL A 130 -8.68 5.09 8.76
CA VAL A 130 -10.04 4.57 8.95
C VAL A 130 -10.09 3.94 10.33
N ARG A 131 -10.97 4.44 11.20
CA ARG A 131 -11.15 3.88 12.54
C ARG A 131 -12.09 2.66 12.45
N VAL A 132 -11.61 1.53 12.97
CA VAL A 132 -12.39 0.29 13.11
C VAL A 132 -12.39 -0.14 14.59
N LEU A 133 -13.23 -1.10 14.97
CA LEU A 133 -13.34 -1.51 16.38
C LEU A 133 -12.03 -2.09 16.93
N ARG A 134 -11.26 -2.74 16.05
CA ARG A 134 -9.97 -3.35 16.39
C ARG A 134 -8.77 -2.50 15.97
N GLY A 135 -8.89 -1.17 16.03
CA GLY A 135 -7.77 -0.23 15.83
C GLY A 135 -7.99 0.75 14.68
N SER A 136 -6.91 1.27 14.11
CA SER A 136 -6.96 2.19 12.96
C SER A 136 -6.21 1.61 11.77
N ILE A 137 -6.86 1.56 10.61
CA ILE A 137 -6.23 1.19 9.35
C ILE A 137 -5.74 2.48 8.67
N ARG A 138 -4.43 2.60 8.46
CA ARG A 138 -3.81 3.78 7.85
C ARG A 138 -3.44 3.52 6.40
N ALA A 139 -3.68 4.51 5.53
CA ALA A 139 -3.16 4.49 4.17
C ALA A 139 -1.63 4.59 4.18
N ARG A 140 -0.97 3.79 3.34
CA ARG A 140 0.49 3.66 3.26
C ARG A 140 1.12 4.43 2.08
N GLY A 141 0.29 5.07 1.25
CA GLY A 141 0.74 5.76 0.03
C GLY A 141 -0.26 6.83 -0.45
N ALA A 142 0.14 7.62 -1.45
CA ALA A 142 -0.65 8.73 -1.97
C ALA A 142 -1.99 8.26 -2.58
N HIS A 143 -1.97 7.24 -3.44
CA HIS A 143 -3.19 6.70 -4.05
C HIS A 143 -4.15 6.11 -3.01
N GLN A 144 -3.63 5.44 -1.97
CA GLN A 144 -4.48 4.95 -0.88
C GLN A 144 -5.12 6.09 -0.08
N ARG A 145 -4.39 7.18 0.19
CA ARG A 145 -4.96 8.37 0.86
C ARG A 145 -6.05 9.01 0.01
N GLN A 146 -5.78 9.20 -1.28
CA GLN A 146 -6.75 9.72 -2.24
C GLN A 146 -7.99 8.84 -2.31
N TYR A 147 -7.82 7.52 -2.37
CA TYR A 147 -8.92 6.56 -2.42
C TYR A 147 -9.82 6.64 -1.19
N LEU A 148 -9.23 6.73 0.02
CA LEU A 148 -10.00 6.89 1.25
C LEU A 148 -10.81 8.19 1.27
N ALA A 149 -10.22 9.30 0.81
CA ALA A 149 -10.93 10.57 0.69
C ALA A 149 -12.09 10.47 -0.31
N GLN A 150 -11.83 9.93 -1.51
CA GLN A 150 -12.85 9.74 -2.54
C GLN A 150 -14.03 8.88 -2.06
N ILE A 151 -13.78 7.79 -1.33
CA ILE A 151 -14.85 6.96 -0.75
C ILE A 151 -15.75 7.76 0.20
N ARG A 152 -15.18 8.69 0.98
CA ARG A 152 -15.96 9.51 1.92
C ARG A 152 -16.78 10.57 1.18
N ASP A 153 -16.20 11.20 0.18
CA ASP A 153 -16.77 12.38 -0.47
C ASP A 153 -17.71 12.05 -1.65
N SER A 154 -17.50 10.91 -2.31
CA SER A 154 -18.28 10.51 -3.49
C SER A 154 -19.32 9.43 -3.17
N ASP A 155 -20.41 9.40 -3.93
CA ASP A 155 -21.45 8.37 -3.80
C ASP A 155 -21.05 7.07 -4.50
N LEU A 156 -20.25 7.17 -5.56
CA LEU A 156 -19.68 6.03 -6.28
C LEU A 156 -18.17 6.21 -6.44
N THR A 157 -17.38 5.25 -5.96
CA THR A 157 -15.92 5.28 -6.12
C THR A 157 -15.41 4.00 -6.78
N PHE A 158 -14.52 4.13 -7.75
CA PHE A 158 -13.83 3.04 -8.40
C PHE A 158 -12.37 2.95 -7.93
N GLY A 159 -11.99 1.81 -7.36
CA GLY A 159 -10.60 1.48 -7.02
C GLY A 159 -10.05 0.46 -8.01
N ILE A 160 -9.18 0.89 -8.92
CA ILE A 160 -8.73 0.07 -10.05
C ILE A 160 -7.22 -0.14 -9.97
N GLY A 161 -6.75 -1.38 -9.98
CA GLY A 161 -5.31 -1.66 -10.07
C GLY A 161 -4.92 -3.03 -9.53
N PRO A 162 -3.60 -3.31 -9.40
CA PRO A 162 -3.09 -4.65 -9.11
C PRO A 162 -3.58 -5.29 -7.82
N ALA A 163 -3.45 -6.62 -7.71
CA ALA A 163 -3.69 -7.35 -6.48
C ALA A 163 -2.63 -7.03 -5.40
N GLY A 164 -3.09 -6.79 -4.17
CA GLY A 164 -2.21 -6.43 -3.04
C GLY A 164 -2.00 -4.93 -2.83
N THR A 165 -2.70 -4.07 -3.60
CA THR A 165 -2.71 -2.60 -3.42
C THR A 165 -3.63 -2.13 -2.29
N GLY A 166 -4.41 -3.04 -1.69
CA GLY A 166 -5.30 -2.75 -0.56
C GLY A 166 -6.68 -2.19 -0.94
N LYS A 167 -7.01 -2.05 -2.23
CA LYS A 167 -8.28 -1.48 -2.73
C LYS A 167 -9.55 -2.05 -2.07
N THR A 168 -9.67 -3.38 -1.98
CA THR A 168 -10.84 -4.04 -1.37
C THR A 168 -10.81 -3.92 0.15
N TYR A 169 -9.64 -4.12 0.76
CA TYR A 169 -9.47 -4.05 2.22
C TYR A 169 -9.81 -2.65 2.76
N LEU A 170 -9.32 -1.59 2.10
CA LEU A 170 -9.62 -0.20 2.47
C LEU A 170 -11.11 0.14 2.25
N ALA A 171 -11.74 -0.40 1.21
CA ALA A 171 -13.19 -0.22 0.99
C ALA A 171 -14.00 -0.87 2.12
N VAL A 172 -13.67 -2.10 2.53
CA VAL A 172 -14.33 -2.78 3.65
C VAL A 172 -14.12 -2.01 4.96
N ALA A 173 -12.92 -1.46 5.18
CA ALA A 173 -12.66 -0.60 6.34
C ALA A 173 -13.59 0.62 6.36
N CYS A 174 -13.75 1.31 5.22
CA CYS A 174 -14.65 2.46 5.12
C CYS A 174 -16.11 2.08 5.35
N ALA A 175 -16.53 0.91 4.85
CA ALA A 175 -17.88 0.40 5.08
C ALA A 175 -18.15 0.16 6.57
N VAL A 176 -17.18 -0.45 7.26
CA VAL A 176 -17.22 -0.71 8.69
C VAL A 176 -17.27 0.59 9.50
N GLU A 177 -16.45 1.59 9.13
CA GLU A 177 -16.45 2.93 9.74
C GLU A 177 -17.82 3.61 9.53
N ALA A 178 -18.37 3.57 8.32
CA ALA A 178 -19.67 4.17 8.01
C ALA A 178 -20.81 3.51 8.78
N LEU A 179 -20.79 2.19 8.94
CA LEU A 179 -21.76 1.45 9.73
C LEU A 179 -21.68 1.82 11.23
N GLN A 180 -20.47 1.93 11.78
CA GLN A 180 -20.26 2.31 13.19
C GLN A 180 -20.69 3.75 13.47
N ALA A 181 -20.39 4.65 12.53
CA ALA A 181 -20.83 6.04 12.58
C ALA A 181 -22.32 6.22 12.27
N GLN A 182 -23.07 5.14 12.07
CA GLN A 182 -24.50 5.14 11.73
C GLN A 182 -24.84 5.96 10.47
N ARG A 183 -23.85 6.18 9.58
CA ARG A 183 -24.05 6.84 8.28
C ARG A 183 -24.78 5.93 7.30
N VAL A 184 -24.65 4.63 7.47
CA VAL A 184 -25.41 3.59 6.75
C VAL A 184 -26.00 2.61 7.75
N ARG A 185 -27.07 1.92 7.35
CA ARG A 185 -27.74 0.92 8.20
C ARG A 185 -27.20 -0.49 7.98
N ARG A 186 -26.59 -0.76 6.82
CA ARG A 186 -26.09 -2.08 6.44
C ARG A 186 -24.94 -2.02 5.44
N ILE A 187 -24.17 -3.09 5.36
CA ILE A 187 -23.10 -3.31 4.38
C ILE A 187 -23.55 -4.43 3.44
N VAL A 188 -23.38 -4.24 2.13
CA VAL A 188 -23.68 -5.25 1.11
C VAL A 188 -22.42 -5.52 0.30
N LEU A 189 -21.86 -6.70 0.46
CA LEU A 189 -20.66 -7.14 -0.23
C LEU A 189 -21.05 -8.06 -1.39
N VAL A 190 -20.59 -7.71 -2.57
CA VAL A 190 -21.01 -8.32 -3.83
C VAL A 190 -19.77 -8.75 -4.61
N ARG A 191 -19.81 -9.97 -5.15
CA ARG A 191 -18.78 -10.46 -6.08
C ARG A 191 -19.46 -11.13 -7.28
N PRO A 192 -19.01 -10.92 -8.53
CA PRO A 192 -19.51 -11.68 -9.66
C PRO A 192 -19.10 -13.15 -9.49
N ALA A 193 -20.01 -14.07 -9.84
CA ALA A 193 -19.65 -15.47 -9.96
C ALA A 193 -18.90 -15.66 -11.28
N VAL A 194 -17.68 -16.16 -11.20
CA VAL A 194 -16.82 -16.40 -12.36
C VAL A 194 -16.23 -17.79 -12.20
N GLU A 195 -16.40 -18.60 -13.23
CA GLU A 195 -15.87 -19.96 -13.28
C GLU A 195 -14.35 -19.87 -13.55
N ALA A 196 -13.57 -19.57 -12.51
CA ALA A 196 -12.12 -19.58 -12.59
C ALA A 196 -11.63 -21.04 -12.68
N GLY A 197 -11.60 -21.59 -13.89
CA GLY A 197 -11.01 -22.89 -14.22
C GLY A 197 -11.88 -24.13 -13.95
N GLU A 198 -12.78 -24.10 -12.95
CA GLU A 198 -13.74 -25.18 -12.68
C GLU A 198 -15.18 -24.67 -12.84
N ARG A 199 -16.04 -25.44 -13.52
CA ARG A 199 -17.46 -25.05 -13.64
C ARG A 199 -18.08 -25.10 -12.24
N LEU A 200 -18.76 -24.03 -11.85
CA LEU A 200 -19.41 -23.90 -10.53
C LEU A 200 -20.38 -25.08 -10.26
N GLY A 201 -20.84 -25.75 -11.33
CA GLY A 201 -21.64 -26.97 -11.27
C GLY A 201 -21.01 -28.17 -10.56
N PHE A 202 -19.68 -28.28 -10.44
CA PHE A 202 -19.00 -29.49 -9.94
C PHE A 202 -18.61 -29.49 -8.45
N LEU A 203 -18.65 -28.34 -7.75
CA LEU A 203 -18.44 -28.34 -6.31
C LEU A 203 -19.64 -29.02 -5.62
N PRO A 204 -19.44 -30.01 -4.73
CA PRO A 204 -20.55 -30.62 -3.98
C PRO A 204 -21.12 -29.62 -2.96
N GLY A 205 -22.44 -29.62 -2.76
CA GLY A 205 -23.13 -28.74 -1.80
C GLY A 205 -24.22 -27.85 -2.40
N ASP A 206 -24.88 -27.07 -1.55
CA ASP A 206 -25.87 -26.06 -1.96
C ASP A 206 -25.19 -24.87 -2.67
N MET A 207 -25.96 -24.02 -3.35
CA MET A 207 -25.42 -22.88 -4.09
C MET A 207 -24.62 -21.91 -3.21
N ALA A 208 -24.95 -21.80 -1.91
CA ALA A 208 -24.22 -20.95 -0.98
C ALA A 208 -22.83 -21.52 -0.67
N GLN A 209 -22.73 -22.82 -0.43
CA GLN A 209 -21.48 -23.55 -0.17
C GLN A 209 -20.50 -23.47 -1.36
N LYS A 210 -21.00 -23.40 -2.60
CA LYS A 210 -20.15 -23.29 -3.79
C LYS A 210 -19.59 -21.88 -4.01
N VAL A 211 -20.27 -20.85 -3.52
CA VAL A 211 -19.83 -19.45 -3.69
C VAL A 211 -18.98 -18.97 -2.51
N ASP A 212 -19.12 -19.59 -1.34
CA ASP A 212 -18.42 -19.23 -0.11
C ASP A 212 -16.88 -19.08 -0.24
N PRO A 213 -16.15 -19.96 -0.98
CA PRO A 213 -14.70 -19.80 -1.13
C PRO A 213 -14.28 -18.48 -1.80
N TYR A 214 -15.08 -17.97 -2.75
CA TYR A 214 -14.81 -16.72 -3.45
C TYR A 214 -15.09 -15.48 -2.58
N LEU A 215 -15.91 -15.65 -1.55
CA LEU A 215 -16.29 -14.58 -0.64
C LEU A 215 -15.36 -14.51 0.58
N ARG A 216 -14.53 -15.54 0.80
CA ARG A 216 -13.65 -15.66 1.96
C ARG A 216 -12.75 -14.45 2.24
N PRO A 217 -12.08 -13.82 1.25
CA PRO A 217 -11.25 -12.64 1.51
C PRO A 217 -12.02 -11.48 2.15
N MET A 218 -13.32 -11.34 1.85
CA MET A 218 -14.17 -10.32 2.45
C MET A 218 -14.51 -10.65 3.90
N TYR A 219 -14.80 -11.92 4.19
CA TYR A 219 -15.00 -12.40 5.57
C TYR A 219 -13.77 -12.15 6.43
N ASP A 220 -12.59 -12.51 5.93
CA ASP A 220 -11.33 -12.36 6.68
C ASP A 220 -11.07 -10.88 7.02
N ALA A 221 -11.28 -9.96 6.06
CA ALA A 221 -11.18 -8.53 6.31
C ALA A 221 -12.16 -8.04 7.39
N LEU A 222 -13.42 -8.49 7.36
CA LEU A 222 -14.40 -8.16 8.39
C LEU A 222 -14.01 -8.71 9.76
N TYR A 223 -13.54 -9.97 9.83
CA TYR A 223 -13.11 -10.59 11.08
C TYR A 223 -11.93 -9.85 11.72
N GLU A 224 -10.99 -9.39 10.91
CA GLU A 224 -9.88 -8.55 11.37
C GLU A 224 -10.37 -7.23 11.97
N MET A 225 -11.32 -6.56 11.32
CA MET A 225 -11.78 -5.21 11.69
C MET A 225 -12.75 -5.17 12.87
N ILE A 226 -13.69 -6.12 12.95
CA ILE A 226 -14.79 -6.10 13.94
C ILE A 226 -14.91 -7.38 14.78
N GLY A 227 -14.20 -8.45 14.43
CA GLY A 227 -14.16 -9.71 15.18
C GLY A 227 -15.26 -10.71 14.82
N PHE A 228 -14.93 -11.99 14.90
CA PHE A 228 -15.78 -13.13 14.52
C PHE A 228 -17.21 -13.07 15.08
N ASP A 229 -17.36 -12.95 16.40
CA ASP A 229 -18.69 -12.97 17.06
C ASP A 229 -19.59 -11.81 16.63
N ARG A 230 -19.00 -10.65 16.29
CA ARG A 230 -19.76 -9.49 15.84
C ARG A 230 -20.15 -9.63 14.38
N VAL A 231 -19.23 -10.10 13.53
CA VAL A 231 -19.53 -10.41 12.12
C VAL A 231 -20.68 -11.41 12.05
N ALA A 232 -20.59 -12.52 12.78
CA ALA A 232 -21.63 -13.56 12.77
C ALA A 232 -23.02 -12.99 13.12
N ARG A 233 -23.11 -12.20 14.21
CA ARG A 233 -24.37 -11.54 14.60
C ARG A 233 -24.87 -10.52 13.56
N PHE A 234 -23.97 -9.78 12.91
CA PHE A 234 -24.37 -8.82 11.88
C PHE A 234 -24.85 -9.52 10.61
N ILE A 235 -24.28 -10.66 10.25
CA ILE A 235 -24.75 -11.47 9.13
C ILE A 235 -26.11 -12.07 9.43
N GLU A 236 -26.28 -12.69 10.61
CA GLU A 236 -27.56 -13.27 11.05
C GLU A 236 -28.70 -12.23 11.03
N ARG A 237 -28.39 -10.98 11.40
CA ARG A 237 -29.35 -9.87 11.40
C ARG A 237 -29.48 -9.15 10.06
N ASN A 238 -28.81 -9.62 9.01
CA ASN A 238 -28.75 -8.97 7.69
C ASN A 238 -28.24 -7.51 7.71
N VAL A 239 -27.45 -7.15 8.72
CA VAL A 239 -26.71 -5.89 8.80
C VAL A 239 -25.49 -5.94 7.88
N ILE A 240 -24.85 -7.10 7.77
CA ILE A 240 -23.84 -7.38 6.76
C ILE A 240 -24.41 -8.48 5.85
N GLU A 241 -24.54 -8.17 4.57
CA GLU A 241 -24.99 -9.12 3.56
C GLU A 241 -23.84 -9.40 2.60
N ILE A 242 -23.59 -10.68 2.33
CA ILE A 242 -22.55 -11.10 1.40
C ILE A 242 -23.24 -11.99 0.37
N ALA A 243 -23.25 -11.55 -0.89
CA ALA A 243 -24.09 -12.18 -1.91
C ALA A 243 -23.44 -12.16 -3.30
N PRO A 244 -23.76 -13.14 -4.15
CA PRO A 244 -23.38 -13.09 -5.56
C PRO A 244 -24.04 -11.91 -6.28
N LEU A 245 -23.39 -11.38 -7.32
CA LEU A 245 -23.91 -10.27 -8.12
C LEU A 245 -25.33 -10.49 -8.67
N ALA A 246 -25.69 -11.74 -9.00
CA ALA A 246 -27.01 -12.09 -9.52
C ALA A 246 -28.16 -11.71 -8.55
N PHE A 247 -27.90 -11.71 -7.24
CA PHE A 247 -28.87 -11.39 -6.20
C PHE A 247 -29.20 -9.89 -6.12
N MET A 248 -28.45 -9.04 -6.84
CA MET A 248 -28.72 -7.60 -6.89
C MET A 248 -29.88 -7.25 -7.83
N ARG A 249 -30.29 -8.19 -8.70
CA ARG A 249 -31.35 -7.96 -9.69
C ARG A 249 -32.67 -7.60 -9.00
N GLY A 250 -33.31 -6.52 -9.46
CA GLY A 250 -34.61 -6.07 -8.95
C GLY A 250 -34.57 -5.42 -7.57
N ARG A 251 -33.38 -5.20 -6.99
CA ARG A 251 -33.24 -4.54 -5.69
C ARG A 251 -33.00 -3.05 -5.85
N THR A 252 -33.36 -2.30 -4.81
CA THR A 252 -32.89 -0.93 -4.62
C THR A 252 -32.20 -0.89 -3.26
N LEU A 253 -30.93 -0.50 -3.24
CA LEU A 253 -30.08 -0.56 -2.07
C LEU A 253 -30.01 0.84 -1.45
N ASN A 254 -30.97 1.17 -0.59
CA ASN A 254 -30.98 2.43 0.16
C ASN A 254 -30.21 2.29 1.48
N ASP A 255 -29.70 3.41 1.99
CA ASP A 255 -29.01 3.54 3.29
C ASP A 255 -27.95 2.44 3.53
N ALA A 256 -27.24 2.06 2.48
CA ALA A 256 -26.32 0.93 2.48
C ALA A 256 -24.94 1.31 1.97
N PHE A 257 -23.90 0.71 2.54
CA PHE A 257 -22.56 0.74 1.96
C PHE A 257 -22.36 -0.52 1.13
N ILE A 258 -22.18 -0.35 -0.18
CA ILE A 258 -22.18 -1.44 -1.15
C ILE A 258 -20.78 -1.58 -1.73
N ILE A 259 -20.23 -2.79 -1.74
CA ILE A 259 -18.93 -3.07 -2.35
C ILE A 259 -19.10 -4.12 -3.43
N LEU A 260 -18.74 -3.80 -4.67
CA LEU A 260 -18.60 -4.78 -5.75
C LEU A 260 -17.12 -5.06 -5.97
N ASP A 261 -16.67 -6.24 -5.57
CA ASP A 261 -15.29 -6.69 -5.73
C ASP A 261 -15.10 -7.55 -6.98
N GLU A 262 -13.85 -7.64 -7.45
CA GLU A 262 -13.49 -8.30 -8.72
C GLU A 262 -14.32 -7.84 -9.91
N ALA A 263 -14.61 -6.54 -9.98
CA ALA A 263 -15.50 -5.97 -10.97
C ALA A 263 -15.02 -6.16 -12.42
N GLN A 264 -13.73 -6.45 -12.64
CA GLN A 264 -13.21 -6.80 -13.96
C GLN A 264 -13.91 -8.01 -14.57
N ASN A 265 -14.48 -8.88 -13.73
CA ASN A 265 -15.21 -10.07 -14.14
C ASN A 265 -16.72 -9.84 -14.33
N THR A 266 -17.14 -8.58 -14.44
CA THR A 266 -18.51 -8.23 -14.83
C THR A 266 -18.59 -7.98 -16.33
N THR A 267 -19.71 -8.34 -16.95
CA THR A 267 -20.06 -7.84 -18.30
C THR A 267 -20.61 -6.41 -18.22
N ILE A 268 -20.74 -5.73 -19.37
CA ILE A 268 -21.35 -4.41 -19.45
C ILE A 268 -22.78 -4.41 -18.89
N GLU A 269 -23.58 -5.43 -19.22
CA GLU A 269 -24.95 -5.57 -18.75
C GLU A 269 -25.00 -5.76 -17.23
N GLN A 270 -24.08 -6.55 -16.68
CA GLN A 270 -23.98 -6.79 -15.24
C GLN A 270 -23.54 -5.53 -14.48
N MET A 271 -22.55 -4.80 -14.99
CA MET A 271 -22.12 -3.52 -14.42
C MET A 271 -23.27 -2.51 -14.44
N LYS A 272 -23.96 -2.35 -15.58
CA LYS A 272 -25.14 -1.48 -15.68
C LYS A 272 -26.26 -1.91 -14.73
N MET A 273 -26.52 -3.22 -14.64
CA MET A 273 -27.50 -3.77 -13.71
C MET A 273 -27.15 -3.37 -12.27
N PHE A 274 -25.90 -3.58 -11.85
CA PHE A 274 -25.41 -3.23 -10.50
C PHE A 274 -25.54 -1.74 -10.19
N LEU A 275 -25.00 -0.87 -11.05
CA LEU A 275 -24.97 0.56 -10.82
C LEU A 275 -26.37 1.17 -10.68
N THR A 276 -27.35 0.63 -11.41
CA THR A 276 -28.75 1.08 -11.30
C THR A 276 -29.48 0.57 -10.03
N ARG A 277 -28.82 -0.21 -9.17
CA ARG A 277 -29.40 -0.63 -7.87
C ARG A 277 -29.04 0.32 -6.73
N ILE A 278 -28.09 1.24 -6.94
CA ILE A 278 -27.67 2.21 -5.92
C ILE A 278 -28.85 3.14 -5.63
N GLY A 279 -29.31 3.14 -4.38
CA GLY A 279 -30.45 3.91 -3.91
C GLY A 279 -30.06 5.17 -3.15
N PHE A 280 -31.05 5.85 -2.55
CA PHE A 280 -30.81 7.04 -1.74
C PHE A 280 -30.05 6.69 -0.45
N GLY A 281 -29.18 7.60 -0.03
CA GLY A 281 -28.37 7.43 1.19
C GLY A 281 -27.35 6.30 1.10
N ALA A 282 -27.14 5.73 -0.09
CA ALA A 282 -26.18 4.66 -0.30
C ALA A 282 -24.83 5.21 -0.77
N LYS A 283 -23.76 4.53 -0.38
CA LYS A 283 -22.43 4.70 -0.96
C LYS A 283 -22.00 3.39 -1.60
N ALA A 284 -21.41 3.48 -2.78
CA ALA A 284 -20.96 2.32 -3.54
C ALA A 284 -19.47 2.43 -3.86
N VAL A 285 -18.77 1.31 -3.67
CA VAL A 285 -17.36 1.18 -4.05
C VAL A 285 -17.22 -0.02 -4.98
N VAL A 286 -16.55 0.18 -6.11
CA VAL A 286 -16.30 -0.86 -7.10
C VAL A 286 -14.80 -1.09 -7.21
N THR A 287 -14.35 -2.29 -6.92
CA THR A 287 -12.93 -2.66 -6.94
C THR A 287 -12.63 -3.69 -8.01
N GLY A 288 -11.48 -3.57 -8.68
CA GLY A 288 -11.06 -4.57 -9.66
C GLY A 288 -9.70 -4.29 -10.28
N ASP A 289 -9.28 -5.20 -11.14
CA ASP A 289 -8.04 -5.10 -11.91
C ASP A 289 -8.34 -5.36 -13.40
N VAL A 290 -8.28 -4.32 -14.23
CA VAL A 290 -8.59 -4.40 -15.67
C VAL A 290 -7.64 -5.33 -16.45
N THR A 291 -6.50 -5.71 -15.86
CA THR A 291 -5.53 -6.64 -16.46
C THR A 291 -5.83 -8.11 -16.18
N GLN A 292 -6.64 -8.42 -15.16
CA GLN A 292 -6.92 -9.79 -14.69
C GLN A 292 -8.38 -10.21 -14.99
N THR A 293 -8.79 -10.16 -16.25
CA THR A 293 -10.16 -10.51 -16.66
C THR A 293 -10.29 -12.02 -16.91
N ASP A 294 -11.18 -12.68 -16.17
CA ASP A 294 -11.53 -14.10 -16.30
C ASP A 294 -12.77 -14.33 -17.18
N LEU A 295 -13.25 -13.30 -17.88
CA LEU A 295 -14.39 -13.42 -18.79
C LEU A 295 -14.03 -14.29 -20.01
N PRO A 296 -14.99 -15.04 -20.57
CA PRO A 296 -14.79 -15.77 -21.81
C PRO A 296 -14.29 -14.86 -22.94
N ALA A 297 -13.42 -15.40 -23.80
CA ALA A 297 -12.84 -14.67 -24.91
C ALA A 297 -13.92 -13.98 -25.77
N GLY A 298 -13.66 -12.71 -26.12
CA GLY A 298 -14.57 -11.88 -26.91
C GLY A 298 -15.63 -11.11 -26.10
N ARG A 299 -15.75 -11.33 -24.79
CA ARG A 299 -16.58 -10.47 -23.93
C ARG A 299 -15.79 -9.28 -23.39
N GLN A 300 -16.33 -8.09 -23.59
CA GLN A 300 -15.78 -6.87 -23.01
C GLN A 300 -16.11 -6.79 -21.51
N SER A 301 -15.10 -6.47 -20.70
CA SER A 301 -15.28 -6.20 -19.26
C SER A 301 -16.09 -4.92 -19.04
N GLY A 302 -17.11 -5.03 -18.20
CA GLY A 302 -17.92 -3.91 -17.74
C GLY A 302 -17.10 -2.87 -17.00
N LEU A 303 -16.10 -3.28 -16.21
CA LEU A 303 -15.20 -2.35 -15.52
C LEU A 303 -14.38 -1.53 -16.50
N ARG A 304 -13.78 -2.14 -17.53
CA ARG A 304 -13.01 -1.41 -18.55
C ARG A 304 -13.90 -0.39 -19.28
N HIS A 305 -15.11 -0.82 -19.65
CA HIS A 305 -16.07 0.04 -20.35
C HIS A 305 -16.57 1.22 -19.49
N VAL A 306 -16.76 1.02 -18.18
CA VAL A 306 -17.34 2.04 -17.29
C VAL A 306 -16.43 3.25 -17.07
N ILE A 307 -15.11 3.05 -17.17
CA ILE A 307 -14.11 4.11 -17.02
C ILE A 307 -14.37 5.22 -18.05
N ASP A 308 -14.66 4.85 -19.29
CA ASP A 308 -14.93 5.82 -20.36
C ASP A 308 -16.33 6.43 -20.23
N VAL A 309 -17.32 5.61 -19.87
CA VAL A 309 -18.73 6.03 -19.81
C VAL A 309 -19.02 6.99 -18.66
N LEU A 310 -18.42 6.78 -17.49
CA LEU A 310 -18.73 7.55 -16.27
C LEU A 310 -17.71 8.64 -15.95
N ARG A 311 -16.74 8.90 -16.84
CA ARG A 311 -15.63 9.83 -16.59
C ARG A 311 -16.08 11.24 -16.21
N SER A 312 -17.22 11.69 -16.70
CA SER A 312 -17.75 13.04 -16.49
C SER A 312 -19.00 13.09 -15.62
N VAL A 313 -19.32 12.01 -14.92
CA VAL A 313 -20.52 11.95 -14.07
C VAL A 313 -20.19 12.49 -12.68
N GLU A 314 -20.96 13.48 -12.23
CA GLU A 314 -20.82 14.05 -10.89
C GLU A 314 -21.10 13.00 -9.80
N GLY A 315 -20.34 13.07 -8.70
CA GLY A 315 -20.45 12.10 -7.60
C GLY A 315 -19.78 10.75 -7.89
N VAL A 316 -19.11 10.61 -9.04
CA VAL A 316 -18.30 9.43 -9.41
C VAL A 316 -16.81 9.77 -9.36
N SER A 317 -16.06 8.98 -8.60
CA SER A 317 -14.61 9.12 -8.46
C SER A 317 -13.86 7.87 -8.92
N PHE A 318 -12.66 8.07 -9.46
CA PHE A 318 -11.75 6.99 -9.84
C PHE A 318 -10.40 7.18 -9.14
N THR A 319 -9.88 6.10 -8.53
CA THR A 319 -8.48 5.98 -8.13
C THR A 319 -7.86 4.81 -8.89
N PHE A 320 -6.73 5.09 -9.53
CA PHE A 320 -5.90 4.10 -10.22
C PHE A 320 -4.67 3.79 -9.37
N PHE A 321 -4.56 2.55 -8.93
CA PHE A 321 -3.40 2.03 -8.21
C PHE A 321 -2.39 1.43 -9.18
N ASP A 322 -1.12 1.50 -8.81
CA ASP A 322 -0.02 0.92 -9.58
C ASP A 322 0.75 -0.14 -8.76
N ALA A 323 1.85 -0.64 -9.33
CA ALA A 323 2.68 -1.66 -8.69
C ALA A 323 3.41 -1.15 -7.43
N GLN A 324 3.64 0.17 -7.30
CA GLN A 324 4.32 0.77 -6.15
C GLN A 324 3.41 0.80 -4.93
N ASP A 325 2.09 0.79 -5.13
CA ASP A 325 1.08 0.68 -4.08
C ASP A 325 0.98 -0.74 -3.48
N VAL A 326 1.66 -1.74 -4.05
CA VAL A 326 1.56 -3.12 -3.61
C VAL A 326 2.31 -3.30 -2.29
N VAL A 327 1.54 -3.55 -1.24
CA VAL A 327 2.07 -3.77 0.11
C VAL A 327 2.03 -5.25 0.41
N ARG A 328 3.18 -5.91 0.23
CA ARG A 328 3.37 -7.33 0.53
C ARG A 328 4.52 -7.49 1.52
N HIS A 329 4.50 -8.61 2.23
CA HIS A 329 5.60 -8.98 3.11
C HIS A 329 6.93 -8.99 2.32
N PRO A 330 8.07 -8.50 2.86
CA PRO A 330 9.34 -8.42 2.13
C PRO A 330 9.82 -9.76 1.57
N LEU A 331 9.50 -10.88 2.24
CA LEU A 331 9.75 -12.23 1.71
C LEU A 331 8.96 -12.49 0.41
N VAL A 332 7.68 -12.12 0.36
CA VAL A 332 6.85 -12.33 -0.82
C VAL A 332 7.37 -11.48 -1.99
N GLN A 333 7.81 -10.25 -1.74
CA GLN A 333 8.45 -9.42 -2.77
C GLN A 333 9.71 -10.09 -3.33
N ARG A 334 10.59 -10.60 -2.46
CA ARG A 334 11.79 -11.35 -2.89
C ARG A 334 11.45 -12.62 -3.69
N ILE A 335 10.39 -13.34 -3.31
CA ILE A 335 9.91 -14.51 -4.04
C ILE A 335 9.43 -14.10 -5.44
N VAL A 336 8.59 -13.07 -5.55
CA VAL A 336 8.09 -12.57 -6.84
C VAL A 336 9.26 -12.17 -7.76
N GLN A 337 10.22 -11.41 -7.24
CA GLN A 337 11.42 -11.00 -7.99
C GLN A 337 12.24 -12.21 -8.48
N ALA A 338 12.36 -13.27 -7.67
CA ALA A 338 13.08 -14.49 -8.07
C ALA A 338 12.38 -15.21 -9.24
N TYR A 339 11.04 -15.26 -9.25
CA TYR A 339 10.28 -15.83 -10.36
C TYR A 339 10.35 -14.97 -11.63
N GLU A 340 10.26 -13.64 -11.49
CA GLU A 340 10.39 -12.70 -12.61
C GLU A 340 11.78 -12.81 -13.28
N ALA A 341 12.85 -12.92 -12.48
CA ALA A 341 14.20 -13.12 -12.99
C ALA A 341 14.35 -14.45 -13.73
N SER A 342 13.71 -15.53 -13.26
CA SER A 342 13.72 -16.83 -13.96
C SER A 342 12.97 -16.78 -15.29
N GLN A 343 11.85 -16.05 -15.37
CA GLN A 343 11.08 -15.93 -16.62
C GLN A 343 11.77 -14.99 -17.62
N GLY A 344 12.42 -13.93 -17.16
CA GLY A 344 13.23 -13.03 -18.00
C GLY A 344 14.51 -13.66 -18.54
N SER A 345 14.98 -14.76 -17.93
CA SER A 345 16.15 -15.53 -18.38
C SER A 345 15.83 -16.59 -19.46
N SER A 346 14.55 -16.73 -19.81
CA SER A 346 14.05 -17.76 -20.74
C SER A 346 13.51 -17.19 -22.06
N GLN A 347 13.91 -15.98 -22.45
CA GLN A 347 13.63 -15.39 -23.78
C GLN A 347 14.90 -15.15 -24.58
#